data_AF-A0A1F3AAD2-F1
#
_entry.id   AF-A0A1F3AAD2-F1
#
_cell.length_a   1.000
_cell.length_b   1.000
_cell.length_c   1.000
_cell.angle_alpha   90.00
_cell.angle_beta   90.00
_cell.angle_gamma   90.00
#
_symmetry.space_group_name_H-M   'P 1'
#
loop_
_entity.id
_entity.type
_entity.pdbx_description
1 polymer ?
#
loop_
_entity_poly.entity_id
_entity_poly.type
_entity_poly.pdbx_seq_one_letter_code
_entity_poly.pdbx_strand_id
1 'polypeptide(L)'
;MPHLDYSTAPTTQPGSGELLPKGLRHWAILTLRPHNFDMGIAETPSKTTDARYLDVEMTLCNGPFDKRKVWDKIGVGGTEKYVQAGMAAIRHILEVGKKAGPTNMVGYQIESYFALDGLLVAVRVGVEKGKDGYEDKNNVRYLSPNPESDTVKDFEALVRGEFMPAPKATPGGAPAQPAWGPSQAPPPPPPQSPAPSPMQAPPAGNGWPSAPVPPQNVAPRPSVAVGGPPTKPAWIG
;
A
#
# COMPACT_ATOMS: atom_id res chain seq x y z
N MET A 1 36.42 35.41 -13.98
CA MET A 1 35.27 34.48 -13.98
C MET A 1 35.79 33.07 -14.18
N PRO A 2 35.39 32.07 -13.39
CA PRO A 2 35.59 30.67 -13.75
C PRO A 2 34.80 30.36 -15.03
N HIS A 3 35.36 29.54 -15.93
CA HIS A 3 34.67 29.09 -17.14
C HIS A 3 33.81 27.87 -16.81
N LEU A 4 32.54 27.90 -17.22
CA LEU A 4 31.61 26.79 -17.05
C LEU A 4 31.74 25.84 -18.25
N ASP A 5 32.68 24.91 -18.16
CA ASP A 5 32.85 23.84 -19.14
C ASP A 5 31.95 22.64 -18.80
N TYR A 6 31.21 22.16 -19.81
CA TYR A 6 30.31 21.02 -19.73
C TYR A 6 30.68 19.91 -20.72
N SER A 7 31.87 19.97 -21.35
CA SER A 7 32.35 19.00 -22.35
C SER A 7 32.44 17.56 -21.84
N THR A 8 32.57 17.38 -20.51
CA THR A 8 32.58 16.07 -19.84
C THR A 8 31.27 15.71 -19.15
N ALA A 9 30.16 16.42 -19.44
CA ALA A 9 28.86 16.12 -18.87
C ALA A 9 28.31 14.76 -19.40
N PRO A 10 27.57 13.98 -18.57
CA PRO A 10 26.96 12.74 -19.02
C PRO A 10 25.91 13.01 -20.11
N THR A 11 26.04 12.31 -21.25
CA THR A 11 25.14 12.45 -22.39
C THR A 11 23.75 11.87 -22.15
N THR A 12 23.62 10.96 -21.18
CA THR A 12 22.33 10.39 -20.74
C THR A 12 21.80 11.18 -19.53
N GLN A 13 20.69 11.87 -19.70
CA GLN A 13 19.94 12.43 -18.57
C GLN A 13 19.21 11.31 -17.80
N PRO A 14 19.12 11.38 -16.45
CA PRO A 14 18.37 10.41 -15.66
C PRO A 14 16.85 10.58 -15.88
N GLY A 15 16.30 9.84 -16.85
CA GLY A 15 14.89 9.90 -17.22
C GLY A 15 13.96 9.28 -16.18
N SER A 16 12.89 9.99 -15.81
CA SER A 16 11.84 9.52 -14.88
C SER A 16 10.81 8.60 -15.57
N GLY A 17 11.28 7.60 -16.32
CA GLY A 17 10.43 6.77 -17.20
C GLY A 17 9.67 5.62 -16.52
N GLU A 18 10.02 5.25 -15.27
CA GLU A 18 9.29 4.19 -14.56
C GLU A 18 8.10 4.77 -13.78
N LEU A 19 6.89 4.52 -14.31
CA LEU A 19 5.63 4.88 -13.66
C LEU A 19 5.48 4.26 -12.28
N LEU A 20 5.02 5.08 -11.33
CA LEU A 20 4.65 4.62 -10.00
C LEU A 20 3.42 3.69 -10.05
N PRO A 21 3.37 2.63 -9.22
CA PRO A 21 2.25 1.69 -9.19
C PRO A 21 0.90 2.36 -8.97
N LYS A 22 -0.09 1.99 -9.81
CA LYS A 22 -1.46 2.49 -9.68
C LYS A 22 -2.07 2.10 -8.33
N GLY A 23 -2.42 3.09 -7.53
CA GLY A 23 -2.99 2.95 -6.21
C GLY A 23 -2.01 3.21 -5.07
N LEU A 24 -0.71 3.40 -5.34
CA LEU A 24 0.31 3.78 -4.36
C LEU A 24 -0.16 5.00 -3.54
N ARG A 25 -0.17 4.86 -2.23
CA ARG A 25 -0.39 5.92 -1.24
C ARG A 25 0.96 6.29 -0.64
N HIS A 26 1.25 7.59 -0.54
CA HIS A 26 2.55 8.05 -0.08
C HIS A 26 2.48 9.45 0.55
N TRP A 27 3.46 9.79 1.37
CA TRP A 27 3.71 11.18 1.78
C TRP A 27 4.58 11.87 0.72
N ALA A 28 4.42 13.17 0.53
CA ALA A 28 5.30 13.95 -0.33
C ALA A 28 5.50 15.36 0.22
N ILE A 29 6.62 15.98 -0.12
CA ILE A 29 6.78 17.44 -0.03
C ILE A 29 6.29 18.02 -1.36
N LEU A 30 5.33 18.95 -1.29
CA LEU A 30 4.85 19.70 -2.44
C LEU A 30 5.79 20.87 -2.73
N THR A 31 6.14 21.04 -4.00
CA THR A 31 6.87 22.19 -4.52
C THR A 31 6.03 22.85 -5.61
N LEU A 32 5.71 24.13 -5.43
CA LEU A 32 5.00 24.92 -6.41
C LEU A 32 5.98 25.32 -7.53
N ARG A 33 5.58 25.11 -8.79
CA ARG A 33 6.33 25.55 -9.98
C ARG A 33 5.63 26.78 -10.55
N PRO A 34 5.98 28.00 -10.10
CA PRO A 34 5.27 29.22 -10.50
C PRO A 34 5.47 29.50 -12.00
N HIS A 35 4.46 30.10 -12.62
CA HIS A 35 4.52 30.52 -14.02
C HIS A 35 5.60 31.59 -14.26
N ASN A 36 5.71 32.55 -13.34
CA ASN A 36 6.75 33.58 -13.31
C ASN A 36 7.02 33.97 -11.85
N PHE A 37 8.15 33.52 -11.30
CA PHE A 37 8.53 33.78 -9.91
C PHE A 37 8.82 35.27 -9.66
N ASP A 38 9.56 35.91 -10.56
CA ASP A 38 10.01 37.31 -10.42
C ASP A 38 8.84 38.31 -10.41
N MET A 39 7.72 37.97 -11.05
CA MET A 39 6.47 38.73 -11.03
C MET A 39 5.46 38.27 -9.97
N GLY A 40 5.79 37.25 -9.15
CA GLY A 40 4.87 36.69 -8.16
C GLY A 40 3.65 35.96 -8.77
N ILE A 41 3.76 35.46 -10.01
CA ILE A 41 2.67 34.78 -10.72
C ILE A 41 2.81 33.26 -10.56
N ALA A 42 2.04 32.69 -9.65
CA ALA A 42 1.97 31.24 -9.47
C ALA A 42 1.21 30.53 -10.62
N GLU A 43 0.10 31.12 -11.07
CA GLU A 43 -0.83 30.47 -12.01
C GLU A 43 -0.30 30.45 -13.45
N THR A 44 -0.26 29.26 -14.07
CA THR A 44 0.05 29.10 -15.49
C THR A 44 -1.24 29.10 -16.32
N PRO A 45 -1.37 29.92 -17.37
CA PRO A 45 -2.47 29.83 -18.31
C PRO A 45 -2.33 28.62 -19.25
N SER A 46 -3.45 28.03 -19.63
CA SER A 46 -3.52 27.03 -20.70
C SER A 46 -3.24 27.68 -22.07
N LYS A 47 -2.65 26.90 -22.99
CA LYS A 47 -2.34 27.35 -24.35
C LYS A 47 -3.50 27.19 -25.34
N THR A 48 -4.57 26.51 -24.94
CA THR A 48 -5.67 26.07 -25.82
C THR A 48 -7.06 26.32 -25.26
N THR A 49 -7.17 26.84 -24.03
CA THR A 49 -8.43 27.08 -23.31
C THR A 49 -8.24 28.21 -22.30
N ASP A 50 -9.32 28.83 -21.81
CA ASP A 50 -9.28 29.87 -20.76
C ASP A 50 -8.99 29.31 -19.35
N ALA A 51 -8.43 28.10 -19.26
CA ALA A 51 -8.09 27.47 -17.99
C ALA A 51 -6.78 28.00 -17.41
N ARG A 52 -6.72 28.12 -16.08
CA ARG A 52 -5.52 28.45 -15.31
C ARG A 52 -5.26 27.36 -14.29
N TYR A 53 -4.00 27.01 -14.09
CA TYR A 53 -3.60 25.94 -13.18
C TYR A 53 -2.33 26.30 -12.41
N LEU A 54 -2.21 25.77 -11.20
CA LEU A 54 -0.93 25.67 -10.50
C LEU A 54 -0.22 24.43 -11.05
N ASP A 55 1.01 24.58 -11.51
CA ASP A 55 1.87 23.45 -11.83
C ASP A 55 2.62 23.05 -10.54
N VAL A 56 2.45 21.81 -10.10
CA VAL A 56 3.02 21.34 -8.82
C VAL A 56 3.84 20.08 -9.02
N GLU A 57 4.98 20.04 -8.35
CA GLU A 57 5.82 18.87 -8.19
C GLU A 57 5.63 18.30 -6.78
N MET A 58 5.65 16.99 -6.64
CA MET A 58 5.61 16.30 -5.35
C MET A 58 6.80 15.34 -5.28
N THR A 59 7.74 15.64 -4.39
CA THR A 59 8.84 14.71 -4.09
C THR A 59 8.38 13.76 -3.00
N LEU A 60 8.26 12.47 -3.33
CA LEU A 60 7.85 11.43 -2.40
C LEU A 60 8.85 11.31 -1.25
N CYS A 61 8.36 11.21 -0.02
CA CYS A 61 9.18 11.12 1.19
C CYS A 61 8.61 10.08 2.17
N ASN A 62 9.44 9.52 3.05
CA ASN A 62 9.02 8.65 4.16
C ASN A 62 8.25 7.37 3.75
N GLY A 63 8.78 6.62 2.77
CA GLY A 63 8.23 5.32 2.38
C GLY A 63 8.89 4.69 1.13
N PRO A 64 8.30 3.65 0.53
CA PRO A 64 8.79 3.04 -0.70
C PRO A 64 8.62 4.02 -1.87
N PHE A 65 9.65 4.14 -2.73
CA PHE A 65 9.77 5.18 -3.76
C PHE A 65 10.12 6.60 -3.24
N ASP A 66 10.71 6.71 -2.03
CA ASP A 66 11.41 7.90 -1.53
C ASP A 66 12.26 8.59 -2.62
N LYS A 67 12.21 9.93 -2.67
CA LYS A 67 12.86 10.83 -3.65
C LYS A 67 12.39 10.71 -5.09
N ARG A 68 11.44 9.83 -5.43
CA ARG A 68 10.77 9.91 -6.74
C ARG A 68 9.89 11.15 -6.82
N LYS A 69 9.79 11.72 -8.02
CA LYS A 69 8.97 12.89 -8.30
C LYS A 69 7.68 12.49 -9.02
N VAL A 70 6.61 13.21 -8.70
CA VAL A 70 5.33 13.17 -9.41
C VAL A 70 4.95 14.61 -9.73
N TRP A 71 4.15 14.83 -10.78
CA TRP A 71 3.69 16.16 -11.18
C TRP A 71 2.18 16.16 -11.37
N ASP A 72 1.53 17.28 -11.08
CA ASP A 72 0.08 17.47 -11.18
C ASP A 72 -0.28 18.92 -11.55
N LYS A 73 -1.53 19.15 -11.97
CA LYS A 73 -2.03 20.46 -12.45
C LYS A 73 -3.36 20.82 -11.79
N ILE A 74 -3.25 21.50 -10.65
CA ILE A 74 -4.37 21.92 -9.80
C ILE A 74 -5.10 23.09 -10.49
N GLY A 75 -6.37 22.89 -10.84
CA GLY A 75 -7.18 23.89 -11.55
C GLY A 75 -7.62 25.06 -10.66
N VAL A 76 -7.30 26.29 -11.07
CA VAL A 76 -7.64 27.53 -10.34
C VAL A 76 -8.43 28.54 -11.19
N GLY A 77 -8.51 28.32 -12.51
CA GLY A 77 -9.41 29.05 -13.40
C GLY A 77 -9.85 28.19 -14.60
N GLY A 78 -10.92 28.62 -15.27
CA GLY A 78 -11.52 27.90 -16.41
C GLY A 78 -12.95 27.48 -16.10
N THR A 79 -13.31 26.23 -16.42
CA THR A 79 -14.67 25.72 -16.14
C THR A 79 -14.87 25.46 -14.64
N GLU A 80 -16.09 25.70 -14.15
CA GLU A 80 -16.48 25.50 -12.75
C GLU A 80 -16.03 24.15 -12.18
N LYS A 81 -16.23 23.06 -12.94
CA LYS A 81 -15.82 21.71 -12.54
C LYS A 81 -14.31 21.58 -12.32
N TYR A 82 -13.48 22.28 -13.09
CA TYR A 82 -12.02 22.25 -12.95
C TYR A 82 -11.56 23.06 -11.74
N VAL A 83 -12.18 24.23 -11.51
CA VAL A 83 -11.93 25.07 -10.33
C VAL A 83 -12.34 24.36 -9.04
N GLN A 84 -13.54 23.77 -8.98
CA GLN A 84 -14.02 23.01 -7.82
C GLN A 84 -13.12 21.80 -7.50
N ALA A 85 -12.61 21.10 -8.53
CA ALA A 85 -11.67 20.00 -8.33
C ALA A 85 -10.33 20.49 -7.73
N GLY A 86 -9.82 21.64 -8.18
CA GLY A 86 -8.61 22.24 -7.61
C GLY A 86 -8.81 22.84 -6.22
N MET A 87 -9.97 23.44 -5.93
CA MET A 87 -10.34 23.88 -4.58
C MET A 87 -10.38 22.71 -3.59
N ALA A 88 -10.93 21.55 -3.99
CA ALA A 88 -10.91 20.34 -3.17
C ALA A 88 -9.48 19.80 -2.97
N ALA A 89 -8.62 19.85 -3.99
CA ALA A 89 -7.21 19.48 -3.89
C ALA A 89 -6.45 20.40 -2.90
N ILE A 90 -6.57 21.72 -3.05
CA ILE A 90 -5.98 22.72 -2.15
C ILE A 90 -6.49 22.53 -0.73
N ARG A 91 -7.79 22.26 -0.54
CA ARG A 91 -8.36 21.93 0.77
C ARG A 91 -7.64 20.75 1.42
N HIS A 92 -7.52 19.62 0.72
CA HIS A 92 -6.84 18.43 1.26
C HIS A 92 -5.34 18.71 1.57
N ILE A 93 -4.66 19.49 0.72
CA ILE A 93 -3.27 19.95 0.95
C ILE A 93 -3.17 20.75 2.27
N LEU A 94 -4.10 21.65 2.54
CA LEU A 94 -4.13 22.48 3.75
C LEU A 94 -4.55 21.69 5.01
N GLU A 95 -5.48 20.73 4.87
CA GLU A 95 -5.90 19.81 5.94
C GLU A 95 -4.73 18.94 6.43
N VAL A 96 -3.79 18.55 5.55
CA VAL A 96 -2.55 17.86 5.93
C VAL A 96 -1.46 18.86 6.36
N GLY A 97 -1.01 19.72 5.45
CA GLY A 97 0.21 20.53 5.61
C GLY A 97 0.11 21.64 6.65
N LYS A 98 -1.04 22.31 6.75
CA LYS A 98 -1.33 23.34 7.78
C LYS A 98 -2.19 22.80 8.93
N LYS A 99 -2.50 21.50 8.95
CA LYS A 99 -3.42 20.86 9.90
C LYS A 99 -4.77 21.58 9.97
N ALA A 100 -5.29 22.04 8.83
CA ALA A 100 -6.59 22.72 8.77
C ALA A 100 -7.72 21.76 9.19
N GLY A 101 -8.70 22.28 9.92
CA GLY A 101 -9.75 21.45 10.53
C GLY A 101 -10.76 22.28 11.31
N PRO A 102 -11.82 21.67 11.87
CA PRO A 102 -12.83 22.37 12.68
C PRO A 102 -12.23 23.14 13.88
N THR A 103 -11.13 22.63 14.44
CA THR A 103 -10.35 23.27 15.52
C THR A 103 -9.29 24.27 15.05
N ASN A 104 -9.06 24.37 13.74
CA ASN A 104 -8.03 25.21 13.12
C ASN A 104 -8.52 25.76 11.77
N MET A 105 -9.54 26.63 11.83
CA MET A 105 -10.15 27.20 10.62
C MET A 105 -9.23 28.17 9.87
N VAL A 106 -8.30 28.83 10.56
CA VAL A 106 -7.25 29.67 9.93
C VAL A 106 -6.26 28.82 9.10
N GLY A 107 -6.17 27.52 9.34
CA GLY A 107 -5.41 26.60 8.50
C GLY A 107 -5.84 26.58 7.03
N TYR A 108 -7.14 26.81 6.74
CA TYR A 108 -7.67 26.90 5.38
C TYR A 108 -7.35 28.22 4.66
N GLN A 109 -6.86 29.23 5.38
CA GLN A 109 -6.60 30.56 4.81
C GLN A 109 -5.14 30.65 4.34
N ILE A 110 -4.94 31.17 3.14
CA ILE A 110 -3.64 31.50 2.54
C ILE A 110 -3.75 32.86 1.84
N GLU A 111 -2.71 33.68 1.92
CA GLU A 111 -2.65 35.00 1.27
C GLU A 111 -2.24 34.89 -0.21
N SER A 112 -1.53 33.81 -0.57
CA SER A 112 -1.12 33.49 -1.93
C SER A 112 -0.81 32.00 -2.06
N TYR A 113 -0.87 31.45 -3.28
CA TYR A 113 -0.58 30.04 -3.55
C TYR A 113 0.86 29.64 -3.20
N PHE A 114 1.81 30.58 -3.12
CA PHE A 114 3.17 30.30 -2.63
C PHE A 114 3.18 29.74 -1.19
N ALA A 115 2.14 29.99 -0.38
CA ALA A 115 1.99 29.37 0.93
C ALA A 115 1.63 27.85 0.89
N LEU A 116 1.53 27.27 -0.30
CA LEU A 116 1.46 25.81 -0.52
C LEU A 116 2.84 25.17 -0.69
N ASP A 117 3.87 25.97 -1.00
CA ASP A 117 5.22 25.48 -1.24
C ASP A 117 5.86 24.92 0.05
N GLY A 118 6.60 23.81 -0.08
CA GLY A 118 7.23 23.11 1.04
C GLY A 118 6.28 22.34 1.97
N LEU A 119 4.96 22.37 1.73
CA LEU A 119 4.00 21.64 2.58
C LEU A 119 4.13 20.12 2.42
N LEU A 120 4.10 19.42 3.56
CA LEU A 120 3.89 17.97 3.60
C LEU A 120 2.45 17.65 3.20
N VAL A 121 2.28 16.76 2.22
CA VAL A 121 0.99 16.31 1.71
C VAL A 121 0.88 14.78 1.74
N ALA A 122 -0.34 14.28 1.86
CA ALA A 122 -0.66 12.87 1.65
C ALA A 122 -1.26 12.71 0.25
N VAL A 123 -0.74 11.78 -0.55
CA VAL A 123 -1.15 11.57 -1.93
C VAL A 123 -1.43 10.10 -2.22
N ARG A 124 -2.38 9.86 -3.13
CA ARG A 124 -2.58 8.59 -3.80
C ARG A 124 -2.35 8.76 -5.30
N VAL A 125 -1.41 7.99 -5.83
CA VAL A 125 -1.00 8.00 -7.23
C VAL A 125 -1.86 7.03 -8.02
N GLY A 126 -2.40 7.49 -9.13
CA GLY A 126 -3.02 6.68 -10.17
C GLY A 126 -2.13 6.58 -11.41
N VAL A 127 -2.63 5.85 -12.40
CA VAL A 127 -2.11 5.85 -13.76
C VAL A 127 -3.28 6.16 -14.68
N GLU A 128 -3.15 7.26 -15.42
CA GLU A 128 -4.03 7.67 -16.51
C GLU A 128 -3.39 7.18 -17.81
N LYS A 129 -4.17 6.46 -18.63
CA LYS A 129 -3.64 5.91 -19.87
C LYS A 129 -3.33 7.00 -20.89
N GLY A 130 -2.24 6.79 -21.62
CA GLY A 130 -1.89 7.58 -22.79
C GLY A 130 -3.00 7.53 -23.84
N LYS A 131 -3.04 8.56 -24.67
CA LYS A 131 -3.87 8.65 -25.87
C LYS A 131 -3.03 9.18 -27.02
N ASP A 132 -3.47 8.96 -28.25
CA ASP A 132 -2.97 9.67 -29.43
C ASP A 132 -1.43 9.63 -29.61
N GLY A 133 -0.79 8.54 -29.16
CA GLY A 133 0.66 8.31 -29.23
C GLY A 133 1.47 8.74 -28.00
N TYR A 134 0.86 9.41 -27.01
CA TYR A 134 1.51 9.72 -25.74
C TYR A 134 1.56 8.48 -24.82
N GLU A 135 2.57 8.42 -23.95
CA GLU A 135 2.74 7.36 -22.96
C GLU A 135 1.70 7.43 -21.82
N ASP A 136 1.52 6.33 -21.10
CA ASP A 136 0.79 6.32 -19.82
C ASP A 136 1.50 7.26 -18.83
N LYS A 137 0.74 7.99 -18.01
CA LYS A 137 1.25 8.98 -17.05
C LYS A 137 0.71 8.73 -15.65
N ASN A 138 1.48 9.09 -14.63
CA ASN A 138 0.93 9.14 -13.28
C ASN A 138 -0.02 10.34 -13.13
N ASN A 139 -1.11 10.14 -12.37
CA ASN A 139 -2.02 11.20 -11.94
C ASN A 139 -2.10 11.20 -10.41
N VAL A 140 -2.39 12.34 -9.78
CA VAL A 140 -2.43 12.46 -8.32
C VAL A 140 -3.86 12.62 -7.80
N ARG A 141 -4.09 12.15 -6.57
CA ARG A 141 -5.23 12.54 -5.73
C ARG A 141 -4.74 12.82 -4.31
N TYR A 142 -4.95 14.03 -3.82
CA TYR A 142 -4.62 14.41 -2.44
C TYR A 142 -5.57 13.76 -1.45
N LEU A 143 -5.04 13.31 -0.31
CA LEU A 143 -5.75 12.61 0.75
C LEU A 143 -5.93 13.52 1.96
N SER A 144 -7.08 13.41 2.63
CA SER A 144 -7.44 14.25 3.77
C SER A 144 -7.60 13.45 5.07
N PRO A 145 -7.21 14.02 6.23
CA PRO A 145 -7.53 13.48 7.56
C PRO A 145 -8.99 13.70 7.98
N ASN A 146 -9.77 14.47 7.22
CA ASN A 146 -11.14 14.82 7.57
C ASN A 146 -12.09 13.62 7.40
N PRO A 147 -12.83 13.17 8.43
CA PRO A 147 -13.71 12.00 8.36
C PRO A 147 -14.87 12.14 7.36
N GLU A 148 -15.21 13.36 6.94
CA GLU A 148 -16.22 13.61 5.89
C GLU A 148 -15.65 13.46 4.46
N SER A 149 -14.33 13.41 4.31
CA SER A 149 -13.68 13.23 3.00
C SER A 149 -13.73 11.77 2.57
N ASP A 150 -14.13 11.50 1.32
CA ASP A 150 -14.11 10.16 0.75
C ASP A 150 -12.69 9.56 0.64
N THR A 151 -11.65 10.39 0.81
CA THR A 151 -10.25 9.99 0.84
C THR A 151 -9.75 9.51 2.21
N VAL A 152 -10.50 9.68 3.29
CA VAL A 152 -10.00 9.46 4.66
C VAL A 152 -9.50 8.03 4.89
N LYS A 153 -10.12 7.02 4.28
CA LYS A 153 -9.70 5.62 4.39
C LYS A 153 -8.34 5.34 3.74
N ASP A 154 -7.98 6.08 2.71
CA ASP A 154 -6.64 6.03 2.11
C ASP A 154 -5.62 6.81 2.96
N PHE A 155 -6.04 7.90 3.61
CA PHE A 155 -5.20 8.63 4.58
C PHE A 155 -4.89 7.78 5.83
N GLU A 156 -5.92 7.20 6.48
CA GLU A 156 -5.79 6.28 7.62
C GLU A 156 -4.91 5.06 7.29
N ALA A 157 -4.96 4.58 6.04
CA ALA A 157 -4.11 3.51 5.57
C ALA A 157 -2.65 3.96 5.41
N LEU A 158 -2.39 5.14 4.83
CA LEU A 158 -1.05 5.72 4.75
C LEU A 158 -0.45 5.98 6.14
N VAL A 159 -1.24 6.50 7.10
CA VAL A 159 -0.81 6.69 8.50
C VAL A 159 -0.45 5.37 9.18
N ARG A 160 -1.10 4.26 8.82
CA ARG A 160 -0.77 2.90 9.29
C ARG A 160 0.36 2.23 8.48
N GLY A 161 0.99 2.93 7.54
CA GLY A 161 2.09 2.41 6.71
C GLY A 161 1.64 1.51 5.54
N GLU A 162 0.35 1.46 5.21
CA GLU A 162 -0.17 0.67 4.08
C GLU A 162 0.00 1.41 2.74
N PHE A 163 1.25 1.57 2.29
CA PHE A 163 1.57 2.31 1.07
C PHE A 163 0.91 1.74 -0.20
N MET A 164 0.56 0.46 -0.24
CA MET A 164 -0.21 -0.14 -1.34
C MET A 164 -1.58 -0.62 -0.86
N PRO A 165 -2.63 -0.57 -1.71
CA PRO A 165 -3.89 -1.21 -1.40
C PRO A 165 -3.69 -2.72 -1.35
N ALA A 166 -4.26 -3.38 -0.34
CA ALA A 166 -4.27 -4.84 -0.30
C ALA A 166 -4.87 -5.42 -1.59
N PRO A 167 -4.30 -6.49 -2.18
CA PRO A 167 -4.91 -7.18 -3.31
C PRO A 167 -6.35 -7.56 -2.96
N LYS A 168 -7.32 -7.13 -3.78
CA LYS A 168 -8.70 -7.60 -3.62
C LYS A 168 -8.70 -9.10 -3.86
N ALA A 169 -8.91 -9.88 -2.80
CA ALA A 169 -9.10 -11.32 -2.92
C ALA A 169 -10.31 -11.59 -3.83
N THR A 170 -10.06 -12.16 -5.00
CA THR A 170 -11.12 -12.56 -5.94
C THR A 170 -11.98 -13.63 -5.28
N PRO A 171 -13.30 -13.42 -5.10
CA PRO A 171 -14.18 -14.46 -4.56
C PRO A 171 -14.29 -15.60 -5.58
N GLY A 172 -13.57 -16.70 -5.34
CA GLY A 172 -13.48 -17.83 -6.29
C GLY A 172 -12.07 -18.08 -6.82
N GLY A 173 -11.10 -18.31 -5.91
CA GLY A 173 -9.77 -18.80 -6.26
C GLY A 173 -9.14 -19.48 -5.05
N ALA A 174 -8.91 -20.80 -5.14
CA ALA A 174 -8.11 -21.51 -4.14
C ALA A 174 -6.65 -21.00 -4.20
N PRO A 175 -5.91 -20.96 -3.07
CA PRO A 175 -4.57 -20.40 -3.03
C PRO A 175 -3.59 -21.27 -3.84
N ALA A 176 -3.30 -20.86 -5.07
CA ALA A 176 -2.23 -21.44 -5.88
C ALA A 176 -0.89 -21.10 -5.23
N GLN A 177 -0.20 -22.13 -4.70
CA GLN A 177 1.16 -21.96 -4.19
C GLN A 177 2.14 -21.65 -5.35
N PRO A 178 3.16 -20.82 -5.13
CA PRO A 178 4.13 -20.48 -6.17
C PRO A 178 4.99 -21.69 -6.54
N ALA A 179 4.71 -22.30 -7.69
CA ALA A 179 5.42 -23.47 -8.19
C ALA A 179 6.78 -23.12 -8.79
N TRP A 180 7.80 -22.94 -7.94
CA TRP A 180 9.21 -22.94 -8.34
C TRP A 180 9.81 -24.33 -8.21
N GLY A 181 9.73 -25.12 -9.28
CA GLY A 181 10.35 -26.44 -9.41
C GLY A 181 9.87 -27.17 -10.67
N PRO A 182 10.72 -27.97 -11.34
CA PRO A 182 10.30 -28.75 -12.49
C PRO A 182 9.36 -29.89 -12.06
N SER A 183 8.13 -29.92 -12.58
CA SER A 183 7.16 -30.97 -12.30
C SER A 183 7.64 -32.33 -12.77
N GLN A 184 8.11 -33.17 -11.85
CA GLN A 184 8.22 -34.61 -12.08
C GLN A 184 6.82 -35.23 -12.00
N ALA A 185 6.40 -35.90 -13.07
CA ALA A 185 5.15 -36.66 -13.05
C ALA A 185 5.30 -37.89 -12.15
N PRO A 186 4.29 -38.24 -11.33
CA PRO A 186 4.32 -39.47 -10.54
C PRO A 186 4.26 -40.70 -11.46
N PRO A 187 4.98 -41.79 -11.13
CA PRO A 187 4.92 -43.03 -11.91
C PRO A 187 3.54 -43.71 -11.78
N PRO A 188 3.10 -44.47 -12.79
CA PRO A 188 1.83 -45.21 -12.74
C PRO A 188 1.88 -46.35 -11.72
N PRO A 189 0.74 -46.74 -11.12
CA PRO A 189 0.65 -47.87 -10.20
C PRO A 189 0.87 -49.23 -10.91
N PRO A 190 1.39 -50.24 -10.21
CA PRO A 190 1.59 -51.58 -10.77
C PRO A 190 0.24 -52.32 -11.01
N PRO A 191 0.17 -53.22 -12.00
CA PRO A 191 -1.04 -53.98 -12.29
C PRO A 191 -1.35 -55.00 -11.17
N GLN A 192 -2.62 -55.07 -10.77
CA GLN A 192 -3.11 -56.06 -9.80
C GLN A 192 -3.40 -57.40 -10.48
N SER A 193 -2.99 -58.50 -9.86
CA SER A 193 -3.39 -59.86 -10.26
C SER A 193 -4.82 -60.18 -9.78
N PRO A 194 -5.60 -60.98 -10.54
CA PRO A 194 -6.98 -61.31 -10.17
C PRO A 194 -7.07 -62.23 -8.94
N ALA A 195 -8.10 -62.04 -8.13
CA ALA A 195 -8.36 -62.84 -6.93
C ALA A 195 -9.17 -64.12 -7.24
N PRO A 196 -8.91 -65.25 -6.54
CA PRO A 196 -9.77 -66.41 -6.54
C PRO A 196 -10.96 -66.25 -5.56
N SER A 197 -12.13 -66.74 -5.95
CA SER A 197 -13.38 -66.73 -5.16
C SER A 197 -13.53 -68.05 -4.34
N PRO A 198 -14.58 -68.27 -3.52
CA PRO A 198 -14.38 -68.68 -2.13
C PRO A 198 -14.72 -70.15 -1.82
N MET A 199 -14.33 -70.62 -0.63
CA MET A 199 -14.78 -71.89 -0.06
C MET A 199 -15.24 -71.74 1.40
N GLN A 200 -16.02 -72.70 1.89
CA GLN A 200 -16.97 -72.55 3.01
C GLN A 200 -16.41 -73.02 4.38
N ALA A 201 -17.00 -72.50 5.47
CA ALA A 201 -16.82 -73.03 6.83
C ALA A 201 -17.70 -74.29 7.08
N PRO A 202 -17.36 -75.13 8.09
CA PRO A 202 -18.23 -75.21 9.28
C PRO A 202 -17.40 -75.35 10.62
N PRO A 203 -17.82 -76.02 11.73
CA PRO A 203 -18.18 -75.28 12.95
C PRO A 203 -17.50 -75.73 14.27
N ALA A 204 -17.98 -75.16 15.39
CA ALA A 204 -17.46 -75.14 16.77
C ALA A 204 -17.14 -76.46 17.51
N GLY A 205 -16.27 -76.37 18.53
CA GLY A 205 -16.02 -77.40 19.57
C GLY A 205 -15.07 -76.90 20.69
N ASN A 206 -15.17 -77.44 21.92
CA ASN A 206 -14.45 -76.98 23.13
C ASN A 206 -13.28 -77.91 23.55
N GLY A 207 -12.20 -77.35 24.14
CA GLY A 207 -11.16 -78.10 24.86
C GLY A 207 -10.04 -77.23 25.47
N TRP A 208 -9.61 -77.53 26.70
CA TRP A 208 -8.51 -76.90 27.48
C TRP A 208 -7.56 -78.01 28.01
N PRO A 209 -6.37 -77.76 28.62
CA PRO A 209 -5.68 -76.49 28.96
C PRO A 209 -4.24 -76.44 28.32
N SER A 210 -3.16 -75.77 28.77
CA SER A 210 -2.84 -74.90 29.93
C SER A 210 -1.56 -74.07 29.71
N ALA A 211 -1.52 -72.83 30.26
CA ALA A 211 -0.36 -72.06 30.79
C ALA A 211 0.95 -71.85 29.96
N PRO A 212 1.85 -70.89 30.34
CA PRO A 212 1.69 -69.70 31.19
C PRO A 212 1.96 -68.37 30.45
N VAL A 213 1.71 -67.21 31.08
CA VAL A 213 2.06 -65.87 30.58
C VAL A 213 2.75 -65.00 31.65
N PRO A 214 3.91 -64.36 31.35
CA PRO A 214 4.43 -63.24 32.13
C PRO A 214 3.79 -61.89 31.70
N PRO A 215 3.83 -60.84 32.54
CA PRO A 215 2.77 -59.82 32.53
C PRO A 215 3.10 -58.51 31.79
N GLN A 216 2.03 -57.84 31.32
CA GLN A 216 2.02 -56.40 31.12
C GLN A 216 2.00 -55.69 32.48
N ASN A 217 2.79 -54.63 32.67
CA ASN A 217 2.76 -53.82 33.89
C ASN A 217 1.96 -52.51 33.68
N VAL A 218 1.29 -52.05 34.74
CA VAL A 218 0.30 -50.96 34.71
C VAL A 218 0.85 -49.71 35.41
N ALA A 219 0.45 -48.52 34.95
CA ALA A 219 0.80 -47.26 35.59
C ALA A 219 0.04 -47.02 36.91
N PRO A 220 0.58 -46.16 37.79
CA PRO A 220 -0.29 -45.19 38.44
C PRO A 220 0.30 -43.76 38.49
N ARG A 221 -0.58 -42.75 38.60
CA ARG A 221 -0.27 -41.40 39.11
C ARG A 221 -0.41 -41.39 40.64
N PRO A 222 0.20 -40.41 41.35
CA PRO A 222 -0.59 -39.23 41.74
C PRO A 222 0.16 -37.88 41.64
N SER A 223 -0.52 -36.80 42.00
CA SER A 223 -0.07 -35.40 41.85
C SER A 223 0.86 -34.91 42.97
N VAL A 224 1.66 -33.88 42.66
CA VAL A 224 2.09 -32.84 43.61
C VAL A 224 1.88 -31.47 42.97
N ALA A 225 1.39 -30.50 43.73
CA ALA A 225 1.32 -29.10 43.35
C ALA A 225 1.61 -28.21 44.57
N VAL A 226 2.47 -27.19 44.41
CA VAL A 226 2.67 -26.06 45.33
C VAL A 226 3.56 -25.01 44.63
N GLY A 227 3.37 -23.72 44.95
CA GLY A 227 4.27 -22.63 44.53
C GLY A 227 3.61 -21.56 43.64
N GLY A 228 3.06 -20.51 44.26
CA GLY A 228 2.54 -19.32 43.57
C GLY A 228 3.54 -18.15 43.52
N PRO A 229 3.29 -17.11 42.69
CA PRO A 229 4.23 -16.00 42.48
C PRO A 229 4.07 -14.86 43.52
N PRO A 230 5.18 -14.26 44.01
CA PRO A 230 5.13 -13.12 44.92
C PRO A 230 4.91 -11.76 44.22
N THR A 231 3.76 -11.17 44.52
CA THR A 231 3.43 -9.73 44.71
C THR A 231 4.35 -8.61 44.16
N LYS A 232 3.72 -7.61 43.53
CA LYS A 232 4.25 -6.25 43.34
C LYS A 232 4.44 -5.51 44.68
N PRO A 233 5.44 -4.62 44.81
CA PRO A 233 5.40 -3.56 45.82
C PRO A 233 4.57 -2.36 45.33
N ALA A 234 3.83 -1.75 46.25
CA ALA A 234 3.27 -0.41 46.12
C ALA A 234 3.40 0.27 47.49
N TRP A 235 3.83 1.52 47.51
CA TRP A 235 3.87 2.36 48.72
C TRP A 235 3.37 3.76 48.38
N ILE A 236 2.69 4.36 49.36
CA ILE A 236 2.05 5.68 49.30
C ILE A 236 2.82 6.61 50.24
N GLY A 237 2.93 7.88 49.87
CA GLY A 237 3.51 8.97 50.65
C GLY A 237 3.18 10.31 49.98
#